data_AF-A0A7K3DV51-F1
#
_entry.id   AF-A0A7K3DV51-F1
#
_cell.length_a   1.000
_cell.length_b   1.000
_cell.length_c   1.000
_cell.angle_alpha   90.00
_cell.angle_beta   90.00
_cell.angle_gamma   90.00
#
_symmetry.space_group_name_H-M   'P 1'
#
loop_
_entity.id
_entity.type
_entity.pdbx_description
1 polymer ?
#
loop_
_entity_poly.entity_id
_entity_poly.type
_entity_poly.pdbx_seq_one_letter_code
_entity_poly.pdbx_strand_id
1 'polypeptide(L)'
;SIAGLLFDAGTTTSDTLMEVGPEGADADHASDPTSLHDVFFRVGGAGVGRATDSLVVNSDDVIGDHTWIWRADHGDGVGWDTNTADTGLIVNGDDVTMYGLFVEHYQKYQTVWNGNGGRTYFYQNEMPYDPPDQSAWMNGDTRGYAAYKVGDDVTSHEAWGLGSYCFFNANPSVVADRAFEVPDRAGVTFHDLVAVSLGGGTGSIEHVINDTGGPADTGTAVNVVNYP
;
A
#
# COMPACT_ATOMS: atom_id res chain seq x y z
N SER A 1 5.67 22.58 0.55
CA SER A 1 5.97 21.38 1.37
C SER A 1 5.04 21.30 2.56
N ILE A 2 4.76 20.09 3.03
CA ILE A 2 4.05 19.75 4.27
C ILE A 2 5.00 18.84 5.06
N ALA A 3 5.18 19.09 6.36
CA ALA A 3 6.15 18.30 7.12
C ALA A 3 5.81 18.14 8.61
N GLY A 4 6.16 16.97 9.16
CA GLY A 4 6.11 16.68 10.60
C GLY A 4 4.69 16.63 11.16
N LEU A 5 3.75 16.05 10.41
CA LEU A 5 2.33 15.99 10.79
C LEU A 5 1.84 14.55 10.91
N LEU A 6 0.95 14.33 11.87
CA LEU A 6 0.14 13.13 11.98
C LEU A 6 -1.33 13.50 11.68
N PHE A 7 -1.90 12.87 10.66
CA PHE A 7 -3.33 12.88 10.39
C PHE A 7 -3.98 11.69 11.11
N ASP A 8 -4.77 11.98 12.14
CA ASP A 8 -5.43 10.97 12.98
C ASP A 8 -6.93 10.93 12.66
N ALA A 9 -7.43 9.78 12.19
CA ALA A 9 -8.79 9.64 11.70
C ALA A 9 -9.84 9.79 12.82
N GLY A 10 -10.95 10.45 12.51
CA GLY A 10 -12.08 10.60 13.42
C GLY A 10 -13.03 9.39 13.42
N THR A 11 -14.01 9.40 14.34
CA THR A 11 -15.01 8.33 14.47
C THR A 11 -16.00 8.26 13.30
N THR A 12 -16.30 9.41 12.69
CA THR A 12 -17.04 9.53 11.43
C THR A 12 -16.08 9.30 10.28
N THR A 13 -16.46 8.40 9.37
CA THR A 13 -15.65 8.11 8.17
C THR A 13 -15.41 9.36 7.36
N SER A 14 -14.13 9.68 7.13
CA SER A 14 -13.69 10.63 6.10
C SER A 14 -13.58 9.90 4.77
N ASP A 15 -14.01 10.52 3.67
CA ASP A 15 -13.75 9.96 2.33
C ASP A 15 -12.22 9.91 2.10
N THR A 16 -11.54 11.03 2.32
CA THR A 16 -10.07 11.14 2.24
C THR A 16 -9.53 11.91 3.44
N LEU A 17 -8.44 11.46 4.08
CA LEU A 17 -7.79 12.25 5.15
C LEU A 17 -6.93 13.39 4.60
N MET A 18 -6.18 13.14 3.52
CA MET A 18 -5.38 14.14 2.83
C MET A 18 -5.42 13.95 1.31
N GLU A 19 -5.69 15.04 0.60
CA GLU A 19 -5.64 15.11 -0.86
C GLU A 19 -4.61 16.16 -1.29
N VAL A 20 -3.66 15.77 -2.16
CA VAL A 20 -2.62 16.64 -2.71
C VAL A 20 -2.94 16.94 -4.17
N GLY A 21 -3.47 18.14 -4.41
CA GLY A 21 -4.00 18.54 -5.70
C GLY A 21 -5.42 18.02 -5.93
N PRO A 22 -6.29 18.76 -6.65
CA PRO A 22 -7.65 18.30 -6.93
C PRO A 22 -7.64 17.10 -7.89
N GLU A 23 -8.69 16.28 -7.85
CA GLU A 23 -8.96 15.26 -8.87
C GLU A 23 -8.86 15.84 -10.30
N GLY A 24 -8.13 15.15 -11.17
CA GLY A 24 -7.90 15.56 -12.54
C GLY A 24 -6.88 16.70 -12.70
N ALA A 25 -6.06 16.98 -11.67
CA ALA A 25 -4.89 17.83 -11.82
C ALA A 25 -3.93 17.28 -12.90
N ASP A 26 -3.42 18.16 -13.75
CA ASP A 26 -2.52 17.86 -14.89
C ASP A 26 -1.41 18.92 -15.05
N ALA A 27 -1.19 19.72 -13.99
CA ALA A 27 -0.20 20.78 -14.00
C ALA A 27 1.16 20.23 -13.56
N ASP A 28 2.16 20.41 -14.42
CA ASP A 28 3.57 20.11 -14.14
C ASP A 28 4.15 21.04 -13.05
N HIS A 29 4.78 20.43 -12.05
CA HIS A 29 5.40 21.07 -10.90
C HIS A 29 6.89 20.72 -10.76
N ALA A 30 7.54 20.14 -11.78
CA ALA A 30 8.92 19.64 -11.72
C ALA A 30 9.96 20.66 -11.21
N SER A 31 9.74 21.96 -11.44
CA SER A 31 10.66 23.01 -10.98
C SER A 31 10.51 23.43 -9.52
N ASP A 32 9.35 23.17 -8.91
CA ASP A 32 9.03 23.50 -7.51
C ASP A 32 7.92 22.56 -6.99
N PRO A 33 8.24 21.27 -6.80
CA PRO A 33 7.23 20.26 -6.48
C PRO A 33 6.67 20.43 -5.07
N THR A 34 5.42 19.99 -4.88
CA THR A 34 4.91 19.78 -3.52
C THR A 34 5.61 18.58 -2.90
N SER A 35 6.17 18.76 -1.70
CA SER A 35 6.80 17.67 -0.95
C SER A 35 6.12 17.36 0.38
N LEU A 36 6.10 16.08 0.76
CA LEU A 36 5.62 15.53 2.02
C LEU A 36 6.80 14.93 2.78
N HIS A 37 7.20 15.50 3.91
CA HIS A 37 8.31 14.98 4.73
C HIS A 37 7.85 14.62 6.14
N ASP A 38 8.09 13.40 6.60
CA ASP A 38 7.61 12.95 7.92
C ASP A 38 6.10 13.20 8.09
N VAL A 39 5.31 12.76 7.11
CA VAL A 39 3.84 12.85 7.14
C VAL A 39 3.28 11.48 7.44
N PHE A 40 2.47 11.40 8.50
CA PHE A 40 1.99 10.14 9.05
C PHE A 40 0.46 10.11 9.08
N PHE A 41 -0.11 8.92 8.97
CA PHE A 41 -1.54 8.68 9.03
C PHE A 41 -1.84 7.56 10.00
N ARG A 42 -2.89 7.73 10.80
CA ARG A 42 -3.39 6.71 11.70
C ARG A 42 -4.90 6.56 11.57
N VAL A 43 -5.35 5.32 11.37
CA VAL A 43 -6.77 4.95 11.40
C VAL A 43 -7.03 3.96 12.53
N GLY A 44 -7.44 4.47 13.70
CA GLY A 44 -7.72 3.69 14.90
C GLY A 44 -6.57 3.66 15.92
N GLY A 45 -6.63 2.74 16.88
CA GLY A 45 -5.56 2.48 17.87
C GLY A 45 -5.60 3.38 19.11
N ALA A 46 -6.03 4.63 18.98
CA ALA A 46 -6.31 5.55 20.10
C ALA A 46 -7.82 5.76 20.35
N GLY A 47 -8.63 4.80 19.92
CA GLY A 47 -10.08 4.91 19.77
C GLY A 47 -10.49 4.56 18.35
N VAL A 48 -11.80 4.60 18.07
CA VAL A 48 -12.31 4.31 16.72
C VAL A 48 -11.94 5.45 15.77
N GLY A 49 -11.23 5.13 14.70
CA GLY A 49 -10.94 6.02 13.57
C GLY A 49 -11.34 5.35 12.26
N ARG A 50 -11.88 6.10 11.30
CA ARG A 50 -12.31 5.57 9.98
C ARG A 50 -11.97 6.53 8.85
N ALA A 51 -11.52 5.99 7.73
CA ALA A 51 -11.33 6.71 6.48
C ALA A 51 -11.58 5.76 5.32
N THR A 52 -12.05 6.22 4.16
CA THR A 52 -12.04 5.37 2.96
C THR A 52 -10.62 5.32 2.42
N ASP A 53 -10.05 6.48 2.09
CA ASP A 53 -8.67 6.65 1.65
C ASP A 53 -7.88 7.52 2.63
N SER A 54 -6.61 7.18 2.89
CA SER A 54 -5.79 8.01 3.79
C SER A 54 -5.05 9.13 3.05
N LEU A 55 -4.35 8.81 1.96
CA LEU A 55 -3.63 9.78 1.15
C LEU A 55 -3.95 9.60 -0.33
N VAL A 56 -4.43 10.66 -0.98
CA VAL A 56 -4.59 10.74 -2.42
C VAL A 56 -3.66 11.81 -2.97
N VAL A 57 -2.80 11.44 -3.93
CA VAL A 57 -1.84 12.33 -4.59
C VAL A 57 -2.26 12.49 -6.05
N ASN A 58 -2.88 13.62 -6.38
CA ASN A 58 -3.32 13.94 -7.74
C ASN A 58 -2.34 14.84 -8.47
N SER A 59 -1.62 15.72 -7.77
CA SER A 59 -0.61 16.58 -8.39
C SER A 59 0.58 15.79 -8.92
N ASP A 60 1.05 16.20 -10.10
CA ASP A 60 2.30 15.71 -10.69
C ASP A 60 3.53 16.14 -9.86
N ASP A 61 4.63 15.42 -10.04
CA ASP A 61 5.96 15.68 -9.47
C ASP A 61 6.04 15.66 -7.94
N VAL A 62 4.99 15.24 -7.23
CA VAL A 62 4.99 15.21 -5.77
C VAL A 62 6.12 14.33 -5.25
N ILE A 63 6.84 14.84 -4.24
CA ILE A 63 7.89 14.10 -3.55
C ILE A 63 7.40 13.70 -2.17
N GLY A 64 7.22 12.41 -1.92
CA GLY A 64 7.12 11.88 -0.56
C GLY A 64 8.49 11.42 -0.07
N ASP A 65 8.85 11.81 1.13
CA ASP A 65 10.10 11.41 1.78
C ASP A 65 9.81 11.11 3.25
N HIS A 66 9.79 9.82 3.54
CA HIS A 66 9.38 9.26 4.82
C HIS A 66 7.91 9.53 5.16
N THR A 67 7.05 8.61 4.69
CA THR A 67 5.61 8.61 4.95
C THR A 67 5.21 7.26 5.52
N TRP A 68 4.46 7.29 6.64
CA TRP A 68 3.88 6.08 7.23
C TRP A 68 2.37 6.19 7.29
N ILE A 69 1.68 5.29 6.59
CA ILE A 69 0.24 5.30 6.43
C ILE A 69 -0.31 4.01 7.04
N TRP A 70 -0.92 4.11 8.21
CA TRP A 70 -1.18 2.94 9.05
C TRP A 70 -2.65 2.85 9.46
N ARG A 71 -3.33 1.79 8.99
CA ARG A 71 -4.55 1.31 9.63
C ARG A 71 -4.14 0.52 10.86
N ALA A 72 -4.67 0.88 12.03
CA ALA A 72 -4.23 0.29 13.27
C ALA A 72 -4.48 -1.23 13.35
N ASP A 73 -3.46 -2.01 13.67
CA ASP A 73 -3.55 -3.45 13.97
C ASP A 73 -3.69 -3.73 15.48
N HIS A 74 -3.45 -2.73 16.33
CA HIS A 74 -3.53 -2.83 17.78
C HIS A 74 -3.97 -1.52 18.46
N GLY A 75 -4.32 -1.61 19.75
CA GLY A 75 -4.79 -0.49 20.57
C GLY A 75 -6.30 -0.51 20.78
N ASP A 76 -6.87 0.64 21.13
CA ASP A 76 -8.31 0.78 21.33
C ASP A 76 -9.02 1.10 19.99
N GLY A 77 -10.25 0.61 19.82
CA GLY A 77 -11.04 0.83 18.61
C GLY A 77 -10.50 0.16 17.35
N VAL A 78 -9.89 -1.02 17.47
CA VAL A 78 -9.33 -1.80 16.34
C VAL A 78 -10.11 -3.07 16.07
N GLY A 79 -10.30 -3.37 14.78
CA GLY A 79 -10.88 -4.61 14.26
C GLY A 79 -11.49 -4.41 12.87
N TRP A 80 -11.76 -5.52 12.17
CA TRP A 80 -12.21 -5.52 10.78
C TRP A 80 -13.37 -4.55 10.49
N ASP A 81 -14.41 -4.57 11.32
CA ASP A 81 -15.58 -3.68 11.17
C ASP A 81 -15.52 -2.41 12.07
N THR A 82 -14.39 -2.20 12.76
CA THR A 82 -14.24 -1.12 13.75
C THR A 82 -13.51 0.08 13.16
N ASN A 83 -12.22 -0.04 12.85
CA ASN A 83 -11.40 0.99 12.22
C ASN A 83 -11.27 0.76 10.71
N THR A 84 -12.42 0.77 10.02
CA THR A 84 -12.49 0.48 8.58
C THR A 84 -11.65 1.48 7.79
N ALA A 85 -10.82 0.96 6.89
CA ALA A 85 -10.14 1.74 5.87
C ALA A 85 -9.82 0.93 4.63
N ASP A 86 -10.18 1.45 3.46
CA ASP A 86 -10.08 0.74 2.20
C ASP A 86 -8.66 0.79 1.63
N THR A 87 -8.11 2.00 1.39
CA THR A 87 -6.81 2.18 0.73
C THR A 87 -5.92 3.16 1.50
N GLY A 88 -4.63 2.85 1.61
CA GLY A 88 -3.67 3.73 2.26
C GLY A 88 -3.24 4.89 1.38
N LEU A 89 -2.70 4.57 0.21
CA LEU A 89 -2.18 5.53 -0.76
C LEU A 89 -2.78 5.30 -2.15
N ILE A 90 -3.26 6.37 -2.77
CA ILE A 90 -3.59 6.43 -4.19
C ILE A 90 -2.74 7.53 -4.83
N VAL A 91 -1.96 7.18 -5.86
CA VAL A 91 -1.16 8.13 -6.65
C VAL A 91 -1.75 8.21 -8.06
N ASN A 92 -2.35 9.33 -8.39
CA ASN A 92 -2.88 9.62 -9.72
C ASN A 92 -1.96 10.51 -10.55
N GLY A 93 -1.19 11.39 -9.91
CA GLY A 93 -0.26 12.29 -10.59
C GLY A 93 0.91 11.57 -11.25
N ASP A 94 1.39 12.12 -12.36
CA ASP A 94 2.56 11.67 -13.09
C ASP A 94 3.86 12.14 -12.39
N ASP A 95 4.96 11.43 -12.63
CA ASP A 95 6.32 11.75 -12.15
C ASP A 95 6.47 11.89 -10.61
N VAL A 96 5.51 11.36 -9.85
CA VAL A 96 5.58 11.28 -8.39
C VAL A 96 6.73 10.39 -7.93
N THR A 97 7.45 10.79 -6.88
CA THR A 97 8.53 10.00 -6.29
C THR A 97 8.31 9.80 -4.79
N MET A 98 8.42 8.55 -4.32
CA MET A 98 8.31 8.19 -2.91
C MET A 98 9.63 7.59 -2.41
N TYR A 99 10.20 8.16 -1.34
CA TYR A 99 11.34 7.63 -0.60
C TYR A 99 10.88 7.17 0.78
N GLY A 100 11.24 5.95 1.19
CA GLY A 100 10.90 5.46 2.53
C GLY A 100 9.38 5.39 2.74
N LEU A 101 8.69 4.61 1.91
CA LEU A 101 7.23 4.48 1.95
C LEU A 101 6.80 3.29 2.81
N PHE A 102 5.96 3.55 3.80
CA PHE A 102 5.40 2.52 4.70
C PHE A 102 3.87 2.59 4.65
N VAL A 103 3.21 1.52 4.24
CA VAL A 103 1.73 1.49 4.14
C VAL A 103 1.20 0.15 4.65
N GLU A 104 0.32 0.14 5.64
CA GLU A 104 0.01 -1.09 6.39
C GLU A 104 -1.47 -1.28 6.76
N HIS A 105 -1.89 -2.54 6.70
CA HIS A 105 -3.12 -3.15 7.23
C HIS A 105 -4.46 -2.66 6.66
N TYR A 106 -4.49 -1.98 5.52
CA TYR A 106 -5.72 -1.56 4.86
C TYR A 106 -6.56 -2.75 4.37
N GLN A 107 -7.88 -2.57 4.21
CA GLN A 107 -8.80 -3.66 3.89
C GLN A 107 -8.81 -4.03 2.40
N LYS A 108 -8.34 -3.14 1.52
CA LYS A 108 -8.17 -3.38 0.09
C LYS A 108 -6.70 -3.23 -0.31
N TYR A 109 -6.43 -2.61 -1.46
CA TYR A 109 -5.07 -2.30 -1.87
C TYR A 109 -4.42 -1.37 -0.85
N GLN A 110 -3.15 -1.63 -0.53
CA GLN A 110 -2.43 -0.78 0.42
C GLN A 110 -1.97 0.48 -0.31
N THR A 111 -1.41 0.30 -1.50
CA THR A 111 -1.00 1.36 -2.42
C THR A 111 -1.51 1.08 -3.83
N VAL A 112 -2.10 2.11 -4.46
CA VAL A 112 -2.50 2.12 -5.87
C VAL A 112 -1.74 3.23 -6.59
N TRP A 113 -1.12 2.91 -7.71
CA TRP A 113 -0.33 3.84 -8.52
C TRP A 113 -0.84 3.88 -9.95
N ASN A 114 -1.47 4.99 -10.32
CA ASN A 114 -2.12 5.21 -11.62
C ASN A 114 -1.34 6.17 -12.54
N GLY A 115 -0.45 7.00 -11.99
CA GLY A 115 0.40 7.92 -12.76
C GLY A 115 1.63 7.25 -13.40
N ASN A 116 2.03 7.76 -14.56
CA ASN A 116 3.27 7.39 -15.26
C ASN A 116 4.49 8.03 -14.62
N GLY A 117 5.68 7.49 -14.91
CA GLY A 117 6.95 8.04 -14.43
C GLY A 117 7.20 7.83 -12.93
N GLY A 118 6.26 7.17 -12.24
CA GLY A 118 6.30 6.96 -10.81
C GLY A 118 7.54 6.19 -10.33
N ARG A 119 8.12 6.64 -9.22
CA ARG A 119 9.29 6.00 -8.62
C ARG A 119 9.12 5.74 -7.14
N THR A 120 9.46 4.54 -6.69
CA THR A 120 9.50 4.20 -5.25
C THR A 120 10.87 3.67 -4.85
N TYR A 121 11.50 4.31 -3.88
CA TYR A 121 12.74 3.85 -3.27
C TYR A 121 12.47 3.46 -1.84
N PHE A 122 12.56 2.16 -1.56
CA PHE A 122 12.13 1.52 -0.33
C PHE A 122 10.60 1.53 -0.14
N TYR A 123 10.03 0.34 -0.04
CA TYR A 123 8.63 0.13 0.36
C TYR A 123 8.55 -0.94 1.44
N GLN A 124 7.78 -0.66 2.49
CA GLN A 124 7.44 -1.62 3.53
C GLN A 124 5.92 -1.69 3.64
N ASN A 125 5.40 -2.91 3.68
CA ASN A 125 3.99 -3.16 3.89
C ASN A 125 3.75 -4.40 4.74
N GLU A 126 2.77 -4.31 5.64
CA GLU A 126 2.09 -5.47 6.19
C GLU A 126 0.63 -5.52 5.74
N MET A 127 0.18 -6.67 5.27
CA MET A 127 -1.22 -6.92 4.91
C MET A 127 -2.12 -6.88 6.17
N PRO A 128 -3.45 -6.70 6.05
CA PRO A 128 -4.33 -6.68 7.22
C PRO A 128 -4.25 -8.02 7.94
N TYR A 129 -4.10 -8.01 9.25
CA TYR A 129 -4.01 -9.24 10.05
C TYR A 129 -5.38 -9.87 10.32
N ASP A 130 -6.41 -9.03 10.27
CA ASP A 130 -7.75 -9.27 10.75
C ASP A 130 -8.85 -9.59 9.71
N PRO A 131 -8.57 -9.98 8.44
CA PRO A 131 -9.59 -10.60 7.60
C PRO A 131 -10.25 -11.78 8.33
N PRO A 132 -11.59 -11.80 8.48
CA PRO A 132 -12.26 -12.85 9.26
C PRO A 132 -12.24 -14.20 8.54
N ASP A 133 -12.28 -14.18 7.21
CA ASP A 133 -12.14 -15.34 6.34
C ASP A 133 -11.76 -14.90 4.92
N GLN A 134 -11.45 -15.88 4.06
CA GLN A 134 -11.08 -15.61 2.67
C GLN A 134 -12.18 -14.89 1.90
N SER A 135 -13.46 -15.19 2.16
CA SER A 135 -14.59 -14.61 1.41
C SER A 135 -14.79 -13.13 1.71
N ALA A 136 -14.48 -12.70 2.93
CA ALA A 136 -14.47 -11.29 3.32
C ALA A 136 -13.33 -10.49 2.68
N TRP A 137 -12.29 -11.17 2.19
CA TRP A 137 -11.11 -10.56 1.58
C TRP A 137 -10.81 -11.18 0.22
N MET A 138 -11.77 -11.03 -0.69
CA MET A 138 -11.62 -11.31 -2.12
C MET A 138 -11.67 -10.00 -2.91
N ASN A 139 -10.94 -9.95 -4.01
CA ASN A 139 -11.06 -8.94 -5.05
C ASN A 139 -11.55 -9.60 -6.35
N GLY A 140 -12.87 -9.72 -6.51
CA GLY A 140 -13.45 -10.54 -7.56
C GLY A 140 -13.05 -12.00 -7.41
N ASP A 141 -12.39 -12.56 -8.43
CA ASP A 141 -11.87 -13.93 -8.41
C ASP A 141 -10.46 -14.03 -7.77
N THR A 142 -9.81 -12.91 -7.46
CA THR A 142 -8.48 -12.84 -6.83
C THR A 142 -8.57 -12.95 -5.32
N ARG A 143 -7.70 -13.76 -4.71
CA ARG A 143 -7.60 -13.90 -3.25
C ARG A 143 -6.89 -12.68 -2.65
N GLY A 144 -7.63 -11.85 -1.91
CA GLY A 144 -7.11 -10.63 -1.30
C GLY A 144 -6.80 -9.51 -2.31
N TYR A 145 -6.05 -8.52 -1.81
CA TYR A 145 -5.63 -7.34 -2.55
C TYR A 145 -4.10 -7.19 -2.43
N ALA A 146 -3.44 -6.76 -3.50
CA ALA A 146 -2.00 -6.53 -3.48
C ALA A 146 -1.61 -5.42 -2.50
N ALA A 147 -0.40 -5.51 -1.95
CA ALA A 147 0.23 -4.41 -1.23
C ALA A 147 0.44 -3.20 -2.15
N TYR A 148 0.91 -3.46 -3.36
CA TYR A 148 1.22 -2.41 -4.32
C TYR A 148 0.62 -2.77 -5.69
N LYS A 149 -0.36 -1.99 -6.13
CA LYS A 149 -0.96 -2.10 -7.46
C LYS A 149 -0.46 -0.97 -8.35
N VAL A 150 0.19 -1.29 -9.46
CA VAL A 150 0.38 -0.36 -10.58
C VAL A 150 -0.78 -0.53 -11.55
N GLY A 151 -1.48 0.56 -11.88
CA GLY A 151 -2.64 0.59 -12.77
C GLY A 151 -2.34 -0.02 -14.15
N ASP A 152 -3.34 -0.68 -14.74
CA ASP A 152 -3.14 -1.45 -15.98
C ASP A 152 -2.73 -0.59 -17.18
N ASP A 153 -3.07 0.70 -17.14
CA ASP A 153 -2.77 1.69 -18.17
C ASP A 153 -1.41 2.39 -18.01
N VAL A 154 -0.72 2.20 -16.89
CA VAL A 154 0.61 2.79 -16.63
C VAL A 154 1.65 2.21 -17.59
N THR A 155 2.43 3.05 -18.26
CA THR A 155 3.45 2.64 -19.22
C THR A 155 4.88 2.74 -18.67
N SER A 156 5.10 3.58 -17.65
CA SER A 156 6.39 3.77 -17.00
C SER A 156 6.23 3.81 -15.48
N HIS A 157 6.97 2.95 -14.78
CA HIS A 157 7.01 2.92 -13.33
C HIS A 157 8.26 2.16 -12.88
N GLU A 158 8.94 2.60 -11.82
CA GLU A 158 10.14 1.92 -11.35
C GLU A 158 10.27 1.90 -9.83
N ALA A 159 10.56 0.74 -9.24
CA ALA A 159 10.67 0.63 -7.79
C ALA A 159 11.81 -0.26 -7.31
N TRP A 160 12.44 0.11 -6.18
CA TRP A 160 13.59 -0.58 -5.58
C TRP A 160 13.38 -0.89 -4.11
N GLY A 161 13.67 -2.14 -3.72
CA GLY A 161 13.68 -2.57 -2.32
C GLY A 161 12.28 -2.56 -1.70
N LEU A 162 11.41 -3.47 -2.16
CA LEU A 162 10.03 -3.53 -1.70
C LEU A 162 9.79 -4.81 -0.90
N GLY A 163 9.21 -4.68 0.28
CA GLY A 163 8.83 -5.80 1.13
C GLY A 163 7.36 -5.79 1.49
N SER A 164 6.70 -6.94 1.36
CA SER A 164 5.35 -7.16 1.86
C SER A 164 5.31 -8.37 2.79
N TYR A 165 4.67 -8.22 3.95
CA TYR A 165 4.55 -9.26 4.96
C TYR A 165 3.07 -9.57 5.22
N CYS A 166 2.75 -10.83 5.50
CA CYS A 166 1.44 -11.21 6.02
C CYS A 166 1.55 -11.84 7.41
N PHE A 167 0.52 -11.62 8.22
CA PHE A 167 0.33 -12.27 9.52
C PHE A 167 -1.17 -12.39 9.78
N PHE A 168 -1.86 -13.24 9.01
CA PHE A 168 -3.32 -13.43 9.09
C PHE A 168 -3.71 -14.17 10.38
N ASN A 169 -3.47 -13.57 11.54
CA ASN A 169 -3.61 -14.21 12.84
C ASN A 169 -5.08 -14.41 13.24
N ALA A 170 -5.99 -13.57 12.74
CA ALA A 170 -7.42 -13.75 12.93
C ALA A 170 -7.93 -15.00 12.19
N ASN A 171 -7.38 -15.27 11.00
CA ASN A 171 -7.65 -16.48 10.25
C ASN A 171 -6.44 -16.94 9.41
N PRO A 172 -5.62 -17.87 9.93
CA PRO A 172 -4.40 -18.31 9.24
C PRO A 172 -4.62 -19.09 7.94
N SER A 173 -5.87 -19.40 7.57
CA SER A 173 -6.21 -20.01 6.28
C SER A 173 -6.34 -19.02 5.12
N VAL A 174 -6.34 -17.72 5.43
CA VAL A 174 -6.36 -16.66 4.41
C VAL A 174 -5.07 -16.69 3.59
N VAL A 175 -5.23 -16.50 2.29
CA VAL A 175 -4.16 -16.39 1.31
C VAL A 175 -4.28 -15.06 0.59
N ALA A 176 -3.17 -14.35 0.44
CA ALA A 176 -3.03 -13.29 -0.54
C ALA A 176 -2.46 -13.89 -1.82
N ASP A 177 -3.08 -13.60 -2.96
CA ASP A 177 -2.65 -14.17 -4.24
C ASP A 177 -1.28 -13.62 -4.68
N ARG A 178 -1.02 -12.35 -4.40
CA ARG A 178 0.24 -11.69 -4.73
C ARG A 178 0.51 -10.50 -3.81
N ALA A 179 1.78 -10.19 -3.55
CA ALA A 179 2.14 -8.97 -2.84
C ALA A 179 2.17 -7.74 -3.76
N PHE A 180 2.68 -7.89 -4.98
CA PHE A 180 2.79 -6.81 -5.96
C PHE A 180 1.99 -7.18 -7.22
N GLU A 181 1.21 -6.24 -7.76
CA GLU A 181 0.38 -6.44 -8.96
C GLU A 181 0.63 -5.31 -9.97
N VAL A 182 1.12 -5.65 -11.16
CA VAL A 182 1.61 -4.65 -12.12
C VAL A 182 1.31 -5.08 -13.57
N PRO A 183 1.17 -4.15 -14.53
CA PRO A 183 1.03 -4.53 -15.93
C PRO A 183 2.35 -5.08 -16.49
N ASP A 184 2.26 -6.07 -17.39
CA ASP A 184 3.40 -6.59 -18.14
C ASP A 184 3.79 -5.61 -19.27
N ARG A 185 4.68 -4.67 -18.95
CA ARG A 185 5.14 -3.61 -19.86
C ARG A 185 6.62 -3.35 -19.65
N ALA A 186 7.35 -3.16 -20.75
CA ALA A 186 8.81 -2.98 -20.71
C ALA A 186 9.29 -1.75 -19.89
N GLY A 187 8.42 -0.75 -19.67
CA GLY A 187 8.73 0.44 -18.86
C GLY A 187 8.33 0.31 -17.38
N VAL A 188 7.77 -0.81 -16.96
CA VAL A 188 7.34 -1.07 -15.58
C VAL A 188 8.28 -2.08 -14.96
N THR A 189 9.24 -1.61 -14.16
CA THR A 189 10.35 -2.42 -13.64
C THR A 189 10.49 -2.36 -12.12
N PHE A 190 10.83 -3.49 -11.50
CA PHE A 190 10.93 -3.64 -10.06
C PHE A 190 12.21 -4.38 -9.69
N HIS A 191 12.82 -3.99 -8.57
CA HIS A 191 14.10 -4.49 -8.12
C HIS A 191 14.06 -4.83 -6.63
N ASP A 192 14.66 -5.97 -6.27
CA ASP A 192 14.83 -6.42 -4.88
C ASP A 192 13.50 -6.51 -4.10
N LEU A 193 12.60 -7.36 -4.59
CA LEU A 193 11.31 -7.64 -3.97
C LEU A 193 11.41 -8.78 -2.96
N VAL A 194 10.68 -8.66 -1.85
CA VAL A 194 10.54 -9.72 -0.84
C VAL A 194 9.09 -9.88 -0.38
N ALA A 195 8.67 -11.13 -0.21
CA ALA A 195 7.46 -11.51 0.51
C ALA A 195 7.78 -12.41 1.71
N VAL A 196 7.08 -12.24 2.83
CA VAL A 196 7.25 -13.09 4.02
C VAL A 196 5.91 -13.35 4.70
N SER A 197 5.64 -14.60 5.03
CA SER A 197 4.60 -14.95 6.01
C SER A 197 5.19 -14.99 7.41
N LEU A 198 4.75 -14.11 8.29
CA LEU A 198 5.25 -13.98 9.66
C LEU A 198 4.69 -15.08 10.57
N GLY A 199 5.15 -15.13 11.83
CA GLY A 199 4.66 -16.10 12.80
C GLY A 199 5.00 -17.57 12.48
N GLY A 200 5.98 -17.79 11.59
CA GLY A 200 6.34 -19.14 11.12
C GLY A 200 5.38 -19.72 10.09
N GLY A 201 4.61 -18.89 9.38
CA GLY A 201 3.61 -19.35 8.39
C GLY A 201 2.16 -19.04 8.75
N THR A 202 1.89 -17.93 9.46
CA THR A 202 0.52 -17.55 9.84
C THR A 202 -0.14 -16.81 8.69
N GLY A 203 -0.83 -17.57 7.84
CA GLY A 203 -1.30 -17.08 6.54
C GLY A 203 -0.24 -17.28 5.45
N SER A 204 -0.57 -16.92 4.21
CA SER A 204 0.39 -17.04 3.10
C SER A 204 0.23 -15.96 2.04
N ILE A 205 1.32 -15.70 1.33
CA ILE A 205 1.34 -14.93 0.09
C ILE A 205 1.77 -15.91 -1.00
N GLU A 206 0.89 -16.18 -1.96
CA GLU A 206 1.16 -17.18 -3.01
C GLU A 206 2.28 -16.74 -3.95
N HIS A 207 2.26 -15.46 -4.36
CA HIS A 207 3.27 -14.91 -5.27
C HIS A 207 3.88 -13.61 -4.76
N VAL A 208 5.17 -13.38 -5.07
CA VAL A 208 5.80 -12.10 -4.74
C VAL A 208 5.21 -11.02 -5.63
N ILE A 209 5.32 -11.17 -6.95
CA ILE A 209 4.82 -10.20 -7.92
C ILE A 209 4.10 -10.90 -9.06
N ASN A 210 2.91 -10.44 -9.39
CA ASN A 210 2.01 -11.10 -10.33
C ASN A 210 1.95 -12.62 -10.06
N ASP A 211 2.39 -13.45 -11.01
CA ASP A 211 2.42 -14.92 -10.90
C ASP A 211 3.85 -15.45 -10.63
N THR A 212 4.75 -14.58 -10.15
CA THR A 212 6.19 -14.85 -10.00
C THR A 212 6.65 -14.80 -8.54
N GLY A 213 7.51 -15.76 -8.19
CA GLY A 213 7.98 -15.98 -6.81
C GLY A 213 6.94 -16.71 -5.96
N GLY A 214 7.37 -17.26 -4.83
CA GLY A 214 6.49 -17.85 -3.82
C GLY A 214 6.33 -19.38 -3.89
N PRO A 215 5.50 -19.95 -3.01
CA PRO A 215 4.75 -19.26 -1.95
C PRO A 215 5.63 -18.83 -0.76
N ALA A 216 5.25 -17.75 -0.09
CA ALA A 216 5.76 -17.36 1.22
C ALA A 216 4.79 -17.84 2.30
N ASP A 217 5.11 -18.99 2.92
CA ASP A 217 4.19 -19.74 3.81
C ASP A 217 4.90 -20.42 5.01
N THR A 218 6.23 -20.28 5.13
CA THR A 218 7.05 -21.01 6.14
C THR A 218 7.81 -20.12 7.11
N GLY A 219 7.54 -18.81 7.19
CA GLY A 219 8.33 -17.91 8.03
C GLY A 219 9.62 -17.38 7.38
N THR A 220 9.97 -17.86 6.19
CA THR A 220 11.20 -17.50 5.49
C THR A 220 10.90 -16.54 4.34
N ALA A 221 11.83 -15.61 4.09
CA ALA A 221 11.72 -14.66 2.99
C ALA A 221 11.79 -15.34 1.63
N VAL A 222 10.91 -14.94 0.72
CA VAL A 222 10.93 -15.28 -0.70
C VAL A 222 11.25 -14.03 -1.49
N ASN A 223 12.25 -14.11 -2.38
CA ASN A 223 12.77 -12.94 -3.08
C ASN A 223 12.56 -13.04 -4.59
N VAL A 224 12.32 -11.90 -5.24
CA VAL A 224 12.41 -11.70 -6.68
C VAL A 224 13.36 -10.52 -6.91
N VAL A 225 14.50 -10.77 -7.54
CA VAL A 225 15.58 -9.76 -7.64
C VAL A 225 15.25 -8.69 -8.69
N ASN A 226 14.63 -9.07 -9.81
CA ASN A 226 14.18 -8.14 -10.85
C ASN A 226 12.84 -8.62 -11.42
N TYR A 227 12.03 -7.68 -11.91
CA TYR A 227 10.78 -7.94 -12.60
C TYR A 227 10.43 -6.80 -13.58
N PRO A 228 9.90 -7.08 -14.78
CA PRO A 228 9.96 -8.39 -15.43
C PRO A 228 11.41 -8.82 -15.69
#